data_AF-A0A8T4J3Q4-F1
#
_entry.id   AF-A0A8T4J3Q4-F1
#
_cell.length_a   1.000
_cell.length_b   1.000
_cell.length_c   1.000
_cell.angle_alpha   90.00
_cell.angle_beta   90.00
_cell.angle_gamma   90.00
#
_symmetry.space_group_name_H-M   'P 1'
#
loop_
_entity.id
_entity.type
_entity.pdbx_description
1 polymer ?
#
loop_
_entity_poly.entity_id
_entity_poly.type
_entity_poly.pdbx_seq_one_letter_code
_entity_poly.pdbx_strand_id
1 'polypeptide(L)' 'MRPEALSALLRVTAPGGLVLVNTRDSYAESSGFASHVGELANAGRLDLLRHVEDAPYIGTERAQYWALRAR' A
#
# COMPACT_ATOMS: atom_id res chain seq x y z
N MET A 1 -1.12 2.47 -14.43
CA MET A 1 -1.18 0.99 -14.27
C MET A 1 -1.73 0.70 -12.90
N ARG A 2 -2.64 -0.27 -12.74
CA ARG A 2 -3.24 -0.60 -11.44
C ARG A 2 -2.20 -1.31 -10.56
N PRO A 3 -2.10 -1.02 -9.25
CA PRO A 3 -1.08 -1.62 -8.38
C PRO A 3 -1.43 -3.05 -7.94
N GLU A 4 -1.48 -3.96 -8.90
CA GLU A 4 -1.92 -5.36 -8.73
C GLU A 4 -1.07 -6.18 -7.75
N ALA A 5 0.20 -5.80 -7.55
CA ALA A 5 1.10 -6.47 -6.61
C ALA A 5 0.54 -6.48 -5.17
N LEU A 6 -0.12 -5.40 -4.74
CA LEU A 6 -0.74 -5.35 -3.41
C LEU A 6 -1.85 -6.41 -3.28
N SER A 7 -2.68 -6.55 -4.31
CA SER A 7 -3.73 -7.58 -4.32
C SER A 7 -3.16 -8.99 -4.28
N ALA A 8 -2.01 -9.24 -4.92
CA ALA A 8 -1.32 -10.52 -4.86
C ALA A 8 -0.76 -10.82 -3.46
N LEU A 9 -0.15 -9.83 -2.80
CA LEU A 9 0.36 -9.95 -1.43
C LEU A 9 -0.76 -10.24 -0.43
N LEU A 10 -1.89 -9.55 -0.53
CA LEU A 10 -3.04 -9.78 0.34
C LEU A 10 -3.63 -11.18 0.17
N ARG A 11 -3.65 -11.73 -1.06
CA ARG A 11 -4.16 -13.08 -1.33
C ARG A 11 -3.35 -14.17 -0.64
N VAL A 12 -2.04 -13.98 -0.47
CA VAL A 12 -1.15 -14.99 0.12
C VAL A 12 -0.87 -14.76 1.61
N THR A 13 -1.27 -13.60 2.14
CA THR A 13 -1.11 -13.27 3.56
C THR A 13 -2.29 -13.86 4.33
N ALA A 14 -2.00 -14.60 5.41
CA ALA A 14 -3.06 -15.16 6.26
C ALA A 14 -3.94 -14.05 6.87
N PRO A 15 -5.23 -14.31 7.14
CA PRO A 15 -6.11 -13.35 7.82
C PRO A 15 -5.49 -12.82 9.12
N GLY A 16 -5.52 -11.50 9.30
CA GLY A 16 -4.86 -10.83 10.43
C GLY A 16 -3.35 -10.61 10.28
N GLY A 17 -2.72 -11.20 9.26
CA GLY A 17 -1.32 -10.97 8.93
C GLY A 17 -1.03 -9.55 8.44
N LEU A 18 0.22 -9.12 8.59
CA LEU A 18 0.65 -7.77 8.21
C LEU A 18 1.33 -7.77 6.83
N VAL A 19 1.01 -6.74 6.05
CA VAL A 19 1.68 -6.41 4.80
C VAL A 19 2.30 -5.03 4.96
N LEU A 20 3.63 -4.95 4.90
CA LEU A 20 4.39 -3.71 4.95
C LEU A 20 4.98 -3.44 3.57
N VAL A 21 4.59 -2.34 2.95
CA VAL A 21 5.07 -1.96 1.62
C VAL A 21 5.43 -0.49 1.59
N ASN A 22 6.34 -0.14 0.70
CA ASN A 22 6.60 1.24 0.34
C ASN A 22 6.43 1.42 -1.16
N THR A 23 6.13 2.66 -1.56
CA THR A 23 6.04 3.09 -2.94
C THR A 23 6.82 4.38 -3.08
N ARG A 24 7.55 4.54 -4.18
CA ARG A 24 8.02 5.88 -4.58
C ARG A 24 6.82 6.82 -4.66
N ASP A 25 6.98 8.08 -4.26
CA ASP A 25 5.89 9.06 -4.32
C ASP A 25 5.36 9.23 -5.74
N SER A 26 6.28 9.35 -6.71
CA SER A 26 5.95 9.45 -8.14
C SER A 26 5.09 8.27 -8.64
N TYR A 27 5.36 7.07 -8.14
CA TYR A 27 4.59 5.88 -8.45
C TYR A 27 3.23 5.90 -7.75
N ALA A 28 3.18 6.26 -6.47
CA ALA A 28 1.95 6.31 -5.70
C ALA A 28 0.93 7.26 -6.33
N GLU A 29 1.39 8.45 -6.74
CA GLU A 29 0.59 9.47 -7.41
C GLU A 29 0.12 9.00 -8.79
N SER A 30 1.04 8.57 -9.65
CA SER A 30 0.71 8.20 -11.03
C SER A 30 -0.12 6.91 -11.15
N SER A 31 -0.04 6.01 -10.16
CA SER A 31 -0.82 4.76 -10.15
C SER A 31 -2.14 4.87 -9.38
N GLY A 32 -2.36 5.95 -8.62
CA GLY A 32 -3.51 6.08 -7.72
C GLY A 32 -3.46 5.07 -6.58
N PHE A 33 -2.27 4.79 -6.02
CA PHE A 33 -2.07 3.72 -5.04
C PHE A 33 -2.93 3.89 -3.79
N ALA A 34 -3.01 5.12 -3.26
CA ALA A 34 -3.84 5.44 -2.12
C ALA A 34 -5.34 5.13 -2.36
N SER A 35 -5.85 5.48 -3.54
CA SER A 35 -7.22 5.16 -3.95
C SER A 35 -7.43 3.65 -4.02
N HIS A 36 -6.46 2.90 -4.54
CA HIS A 36 -6.56 1.44 -4.58
C HIS A 36 -6.56 0.80 -3.18
N VAL A 37 -5.74 1.30 -2.25
CA VAL A 37 -5.77 0.88 -0.84
C VAL A 37 -7.15 1.17 -0.24
N GLY A 38 -7.72 2.34 -0.52
CA GLY A 38 -9.07 2.72 -0.08
C GLY A 38 -10.17 1.80 -0.64
N GLU A 39 -10.12 1.47 -1.93
CA GLU A 39 -11.04 0.50 -2.57
C GLU A 39 -10.98 -0.87 -1.86
N LEU A 40 -9.78 -1.37 -1.58
CA LEU A 40 -9.59 -2.66 -0.92
C LEU A 40 -10.05 -2.64 0.54
N ALA A 41 -9.83 -1.53 1.26
CA ALA A 41 -10.34 -1.35 2.61
C ALA A 41 -11.88 -1.33 2.63
N ASN A 42 -12.51 -0.58 1.72
CA ASN A 42 -13.96 -0.52 1.58
C ASN A 42 -14.58 -1.87 1.19
N ALA A 43 -13.86 -2.68 0.42
CA ALA A 43 -14.25 -4.05 0.10
C ALA A 43 -13.97 -5.06 1.24
N GLY A 44 -13.49 -4.62 2.40
CA GLY A 44 -13.19 -5.47 3.54
C GLY A 44 -12.01 -6.42 3.33
N ARG A 45 -11.10 -6.11 2.39
CA ARG A 45 -9.95 -6.97 2.05
C ARG A 45 -8.70 -6.67 2.88
N LEU A 46 -8.64 -5.49 3.50
CA LEU A 46 -7.56 -5.08 4.38
C LEU A 46 -8.03 -4.03 5.38
N ASP A 47 -7.26 -3.82 6.44
CA ASP A 47 -7.28 -2.57 7.22
C ASP A 47 -6.03 -1.75 6.95
N LEU A 48 -6.18 -0.43 6.83
CA LEU A 48 -5.05 0.50 6.88
C LEU A 48 -4.68 0.77 8.34
N LEU A 49 -3.47 0.36 8.76
CA LEU A 49 -2.98 0.58 10.12
C LEU A 49 -2.15 1.86 10.23
N ARG A 50 -1.28 2.08 9.24
CA ARG A 50 -0.42 3.27 9.19
C ARG A 50 -0.11 3.62 7.74
N HIS A 51 -0.07 4.92 7.49
CA HIS A 51 0.43 5.51 6.26
C HIS A 51 1.36 6.65 6.63
N VAL A 52 2.52 6.71 5.99
CA VAL A 52 3.47 7.81 6.10
C VAL A 52 3.79 8.27 4.70
N GLU A 53 3.50 9.52 4.40
CA GLU A 53 3.80 10.16 3.12
C GLU A 53 5.09 10.97 3.22
N ASP A 54 5.64 11.34 2.06
CA ASP A 54 6.76 12.29 1.94
C ASP A 54 7.97 11.87 2.80
N ALA A 55 8.24 10.57 2.92
CA ALA A 55 9.28 10.04 3.79
C ALA A 55 10.60 9.84 3.03
N PRO A 56 11.75 9.85 3.74
CA PRO A 56 13.05 9.60 3.14
C PRO A 56 13.09 8.26 2.40
N TYR A 57 13.63 8.28 1.18
CA TYR A 57 13.86 7.09 0.38
C TYR A 57 15.23 7.16 -0.31
N ILE A 58 15.45 6.40 -1.38
CA ILE A 58 16.75 6.34 -2.04
C ILE A 58 17.00 7.57 -2.93
N GLY A 59 18.16 8.20 -2.76
CA GLY A 59 18.56 9.36 -3.55
C GLY A 59 17.72 10.60 -3.24
N THR A 60 17.21 11.25 -4.29
CA THR A 60 16.36 12.45 -4.18
C THR A 60 14.88 12.13 -4.18
N GLU A 61 14.50 10.88 -4.45
CA GLU A 61 13.11 10.48 -4.49
C GLU A 61 12.60 10.19 -3.07
N ARG A 62 11.33 10.49 -2.86
CA ARG A 62 10.63 10.29 -1.59
C ARG A 62 9.65 9.12 -1.72
N ALA A 63 9.19 8.58 -0.60
CA ALA A 63 8.32 7.43 -0.60
C ALA A 63 7.16 7.54 0.38
N GLN A 64 6.12 6.81 0.05
CA GLN A 64 5.02 6.50 0.95
C GLN A 64 5.20 5.11 1.54
N TYR A 65 5.00 4.97 2.84
CA TYR A 65 5.07 3.72 3.58
C TYR A 65 3.71 3.33 4.11
N TRP A 66 3.38 2.05 3.97
CA TRP A 66 2.06 1.50 4.27
C TRP A 66 2.21 0.29 5.19
N ALA A 67 1.52 0.34 6.33
CA ALA A 67 1.29 -0.82 7.17
C ALA A 67 -0.18 -1.22 7.05
N LEU A 68 -0.42 -2.42 6.55
CA LEU A 68 -1.74 -2.96 6.25
C LEU A 68 -1.94 -4.27 6.98
N ARG A 69 -3.18 -4.56 7.38
CA ARG A 69 -3.56 -5.87 7.92
C ARG A 69 -4.48 -6.58 6.94
N ALA A 70 -4.14 -7.79 6.53
CA ALA A 70 -4.98 -8.61 5.68
C ALA A 70 -6.26 -9.04 6.41
N ARG A 71 -7.38 -9.05 5.69
CA ARG A 71 -8.67 -9.54 6.18
C ARG A 71 -9.03 -10.87 5.55
#